data_AF-A0A7X7C423-F1
#
_entry.id   AF-A0A7X7C423-F1
#
_cell.length_a   1.000
_cell.length_b   1.000
_cell.length_c   1.000
_cell.angle_alpha   90.00
_cell.angle_beta   90.00
_cell.angle_gamma   90.00
#
_symmetry.space_group_name_H-M   'P 1'
#
loop_
_entity.id
_entity.type
_entity.pdbx_description
1 polymer ?
#
loop_
_entity_poly.entity_id
_entity_poly.type
_entity_poly.pdbx_seq_one_letter_code
_entity_poly.pdbx_strand_id
1 'polypeptide(L)' 'MKDIYIAFCELNLDTSGVGLSREEGERYFCTPIGAEVFGWDNGIHYCFIDGFEETVFCVNPETCCDYYT' A
#
# COMPACT_ATOMS: atom_id res chain seq x y z
N MET A 1 11.94 -5.27 -9.34
CA MET A 1 10.90 -4.62 -8.52
C MET A 1 10.43 -3.28 -9.09
N LYS A 2 11.25 -2.53 -9.85
CA LYS A 2 10.87 -1.20 -10.34
C LYS A 2 10.04 -1.18 -11.64
N ASP A 3 10.23 -2.13 -12.56
CA ASP A 3 9.76 -1.93 -13.93
C ASP A 3 8.23 -1.98 -14.10
N ILE A 4 7.53 -2.93 -13.46
CA ILE A 4 6.06 -3.04 -13.56
C ILE A 4 5.35 -1.90 -12.81
N TYR A 5 5.80 -1.57 -11.60
CA TYR A 5 5.20 -0.46 -10.85
C TYR A 5 5.46 0.89 -11.53
N ILE A 6 6.65 1.12 -12.07
CA ILE A 6 6.94 2.33 -12.87
C ILE A 6 6.05 2.35 -14.12
N ALA A 7 5.95 1.25 -14.86
CA ALA A 7 5.06 1.17 -16.03
C ALA A 7 3.60 1.47 -15.64
N PHE A 8 3.12 0.94 -14.52
CA PHE A 8 1.80 1.27 -13.96
C PHE A 8 1.66 2.78 -13.67
N CYS A 9 2.67 3.40 -13.07
CA CYS A 9 2.67 4.83 -12.79
C CYS A 9 2.58 5.67 -14.07
N GLU A 10 3.28 5.27 -15.13
CA GLU A 10 3.33 5.96 -16.42
C GLU A 10 2.00 5.91 -17.19
N LEU A 11 1.15 4.91 -16.93
CA LEU A 11 -0.18 4.82 -17.54
C LEU A 11 -1.12 5.95 -17.12
N ASN A 12 -0.82 6.70 -16.05
CA ASN A 12 -1.63 7.82 -15.54
C ASN A 12 -3.12 7.50 -15.43
N LEU A 13 -3.44 6.29 -14.95
CA LEU A 13 -4.82 5.84 -14.78
C LEU A 13 -5.47 6.56 -13.60
N ASP A 14 -6.76 6.86 -13.74
CA ASP A 14 -7.60 7.21 -12.61
C ASP A 14 -7.88 5.93 -11.79
N THR A 15 -7.34 5.89 -10.59
CA THR A 15 -7.44 4.75 -9.67
C THR A 15 -8.57 4.92 -8.64
N SER A 16 -9.34 6.00 -8.71
CA SER A 16 -10.45 6.26 -7.78
C SER A 16 -11.50 5.15 -7.79
N GLY A 17 -11.75 4.51 -8.93
CA GLY A 17 -12.71 3.41 -9.08
C GLY A 17 -12.33 2.13 -8.33
N VAL A 18 -11.07 1.99 -7.90
CA VAL A 18 -10.59 0.85 -7.08
C VAL A 18 -10.16 1.28 -5.67
N GLY A 19 -10.43 2.52 -5.26
CA GLY A 19 -10.13 3.03 -3.92
C GLY A 19 -8.66 3.33 -3.66
N LEU A 20 -7.76 3.16 -4.65
CA LEU A 20 -6.34 3.41 -4.48
C LEU A 20 -6.02 4.90 -4.67
N SER A 21 -5.86 5.63 -3.57
CA SER A 21 -5.31 6.98 -3.55
C SER A 21 -3.78 6.96 -3.72
N ARG A 22 -3.25 7.92 -4.48
CA ARG A 22 -1.82 8.12 -4.70
C ARG A 22 -1.24 9.28 -3.88
N GLU A 23 -2.00 9.77 -2.90
CA GLU A 23 -1.57 10.84 -2.01
C GLU A 23 -0.49 10.37 -1.03
N GLU A 24 0.37 11.30 -0.59
CA GLU A 24 1.31 11.03 0.50
C GLU A 24 0.56 11.04 1.84
N GLY A 25 0.88 10.09 2.70
CA GLY A 25 0.30 9.94 4.03
C GLY A 25 1.34 9.51 5.06
N GLU A 26 1.02 9.67 6.34
CA GLU A 26 1.92 9.29 7.43
C GLU A 26 1.98 7.78 7.62
N ARG A 27 3.16 7.24 7.93
CA ARG A 27 3.30 5.80 8.21
C ARG A 27 2.57 5.42 9.50
N TYR A 28 2.03 4.21 9.52
CA TYR A 28 1.43 3.65 10.74
C TYR A 28 2.51 3.06 11.65
N PHE A 29 2.17 2.89 12.93
CA PHE A 29 3.07 2.28 13.91
C PHE A 29 3.46 0.83 13.52
N CYS A 30 2.60 0.14 12.77
CA CYS A 30 2.80 -1.21 12.27
C CYS A 30 3.41 -1.25 10.86
N THR A 31 3.78 -0.11 10.25
CA THR A 31 4.46 -0.09 8.95
C THR A 31 5.84 -0.75 9.07
N PRO A 32 6.16 -1.76 8.24
CA PRO A 32 7.47 -2.40 8.26
C PRO A 32 8.61 -1.40 8.02
N ILE A 33 9.71 -1.58 8.74
CA ILE A 33 10.93 -0.78 8.53
C ILE A 33 11.45 -1.04 7.11
N GLY A 34 11.77 0.03 6.38
CA GLY A 34 12.23 -0.07 5.00
C GLY A 34 11.12 -0.22 3.97
N ALA A 35 9.84 -0.24 4.37
CA ALA A 35 8.73 -0.28 3.42
C ALA A 35 8.66 1.00 2.57
N GLU A 36 8.41 0.81 1.28
CA GLU A 36 8.11 1.86 0.31
C GLU A 36 6.59 1.94 0.11
N VAL A 37 5.95 2.93 0.74
CA VAL A 37 4.51 3.15 0.64
C VAL A 37 4.21 3.84 -0.68
N PHE A 38 3.22 3.33 -1.41
CA PHE A 38 2.91 3.82 -2.76
C PHE A 38 1.44 4.19 -2.98
N GLY A 39 0.57 3.89 -2.02
CA GLY A 39 -0.83 4.25 -2.11
C GLY A 39 -1.63 3.92 -0.86
N TRP A 40 -2.84 4.44 -0.82
CA TRP A 40 -3.71 4.49 0.34
C TRP A 40 -5.14 4.10 -0.02
N ASP A 41 -5.83 3.43 0.90
CA ASP A 41 -7.25 3.14 0.81
C ASP A 41 -7.86 3.19 2.21
N ASN A 42 -8.58 4.27 2.52
CA ASN A 42 -9.46 4.42 3.68
C ASN A 42 -8.96 3.80 5.01
N GLY A 43 -7.72 4.08 5.41
CA GLY A 43 -7.15 3.55 6.67
C GLY A 43 -6.16 2.40 6.49
N ILE A 44 -5.93 1.96 5.26
CA ILE A 44 -4.90 0.98 4.88
C ILE A 44 -3.93 1.68 3.93
N HIS A 45 -2.64 1.36 4.03
CA HIS A 45 -1.68 1.72 2.97
C HIS A 45 -0.98 0.51 2.38
N TYR A 46 -0.66 0.64 1.10
CA TYR A 46 0.01 -0.39 0.31
C TYR A 46 1.50 -0.08 0.18
N CYS A 47 2.32 -1.11 0.32
CA CYS A 47 3.77 -0.94 0.25
C CYS A 47 4.48 -2.12 -0.42
N PHE A 48 5.71 -1.83 -0.86
CA PHE A 48 6.70 -2.84 -1.23
C PHE A 48 7.71 -3.02 -0.09
N ILE A 49 8.22 -4.25 0.02
CA ILE A 49 9.28 -4.61 0.97
C ILE A 49 10.42 -5.25 0.17
N ASP A 50 11.64 -4.77 0.39
CA ASP A 50 12.81 -5.31 -0.29
C ASP A 50 12.98 -6.81 -0.02
N GLY A 51 13.37 -7.58 -1.04
CA GLY A 51 13.49 -9.03 -0.99
C GLY A 51 12.20 -9.83 -1.27
N PHE A 52 11.04 -9.19 -1.48
CA PHE A 52 9.77 -9.87 -1.80
C PHE A 52 9.30 -9.70 -3.25
N GLU A 53 10.21 -9.31 -4.14
CA GLU A 53 9.94 -9.09 -5.57
C GLU A 53 8.69 -8.23 -5.80
N GLU A 54 7.72 -8.69 -6.59
CA GLU A 54 6.54 -7.91 -7.00
C GLU A 54 5.38 -7.96 -5.99
N THR A 55 5.62 -8.52 -4.81
CA THR A 55 4.58 -8.67 -3.79
C THR A 55 4.18 -7.32 -3.21
N VAL A 56 2.89 -7.00 -3.31
CA VAL A 56 2.28 -5.85 -2.63
C VAL A 56 1.77 -6.29 -1.27
N PHE A 57 2.17 -5.56 -0.23
CA PHE A 57 1.66 -5.74 1.12
C PHE A 57 0.65 -4.64 1.46
N CYS A 58 -0.33 -4.97 2.30
CA CYS A 58 -1.20 -3.99 2.94
C CYS A 58 -0.80 -3.84 4.41
N VAL A 59 -0.80 -2.61 4.90
CA VAL A 59 -0.60 -2.26 6.29
C VAL A 59 -1.91 -1.73 6.83
N ASN A 60 -2.56 -2.54 7.66
CA ASN A 60 -3.78 -2.18 8.37
C ASN A 60 -3.45 -1.98 9.86
N PRO A 61 -3.67 -0.78 10.43
CA PRO A 61 -3.46 -0.51 11.85
C PRO A 61 -4.62 -1.01 12.72
N GLU A 62 -5.78 -1.33 12.12
CA GLU A 62 -6.91 -1.88 12.85
C GLU A 62 -6.62 -3.30 13.33
N THR A 63 -7.19 -3.65 14.49
CA THR A 63 -7.00 -4.99 15.03
C THR A 63 -7.81 -5.98 14.19
N CYS A 64 -7.24 -7.14 13.86
CA CYS A 64 -8.00 -8.23 13.26
C CYS A 64 -8.96 -8.93 14.25
N CYS A 65 -9.07 -8.43 15.50
CA CYS A 65 -9.55 -9.22 16.64
C CYS A 65 -11.01 -8.98 17.03
N ASP A 66 -11.74 -8.10 16.37
CA ASP A 66 -13.10 -7.75 16.81
C ASP A 66 -14.22 -8.59 16.16
N TYR A 67 -13.89 -9.57 15.32
CA TYR A 67 -14.89 -10.37 14.57
C TYR A 67 -15.40 -11.65 15.25
N TYR A 68 -15.01 -11.92 16.50
CA TYR A 68 -15.46 -13.10 17.26
C TYR A 68 -15.89 -12.77 18.70
N THR A 69 -16.72 -11.74 18.87
CA THR A 69 -17.39 -11.48 20.17
C THR A 69 -18.78 -12.10 20.21
#